data_AF-A0A7C5KRZ5-F1
#
_entry.id   AF-A0A7C5KRZ5-F1
#
_cell.length_a   1.000
_cell.length_b   1.000
_cell.length_c   1.000
_cell.angle_alpha   90.00
_cell.angle_beta   90.00
_cell.angle_gamma   90.00
#
_symmetry.space_group_name_H-M   'P 1'
#
loop_
_entity.id
_entity.type
_entity.pdbx_description
1 polymer ?
#
loop_
_entity_poly.entity_id
_entity_poly.type
_entity_poly.pdbx_seq_one_letter_code
_entity_poly.pdbx_strand_id
1 'polypeptide(L)' 'IAMRETQDAIQKVLQGARSVELYPQKSYIRRKQHELARQSNLISHSRGRDPQRRVKIFRN' A
#
# COMPACT_ATOMS: atom_id res chain seq x y z
N ILE A 1 -9.19 9.58 2.76
CA ILE A 1 -7.90 9.44 3.50
C ILE A 1 -7.10 8.23 3.02
N ALA A 2 -7.58 6.98 3.17
CA ALA A 2 -6.82 5.76 2.83
C ALA A 2 -6.27 5.70 1.38
N MET A 3 -7.04 6.13 0.38
CA MET A 3 -6.55 6.14 -1.01
C MET A 3 -5.48 7.22 -1.24
N ARG A 4 -5.61 8.38 -0.57
CA ARG A 4 -4.59 9.43 -0.59
C ARG A 4 -3.30 8.95 0.05
N GLU A 5 -3.39 8.28 1.20
CA GLU A 5 -2.24 7.65 1.86
C GLU A 5 -1.52 6.65 0.93
N THR A 6 -2.29 5.90 0.15
CA THR A 6 -1.74 4.95 -0.83
C THR A 6 -0.99 5.68 -1.94
N GLN A 7 -1.57 6.76 -2.47
CA GLN A 7 -0.92 7.60 -3.48
C GLN A 7 0.38 8.22 -2.94
N ASP A 8 0.35 8.75 -1.71
CA ASP A 8 1.53 9.33 -1.05
C ASP A 8 2.62 8.27 -0.83
N ALA A 9 2.24 7.05 -0.43
CA ALA A 9 3.16 5.93 -0.27
C ALA A 9 3.79 5.49 -1.59
N ILE A 10 3.01 5.44 -2.68
CA ILE A 10 3.51 5.15 -4.03
C ILE A 10 4.56 6.20 -4.42
N GLN A 11 4.26 7.50 -4.25
CA GLN A 11 5.20 8.57 -4.58
C GLN A 11 6.52 8.44 -3.80
N LYS A 12 6.45 8.17 -2.49
CA LYS A 12 7.64 7.96 -1.66
C LYS A 12 8.50 6.79 -2.17
N VAL A 13 7.89 5.67 -2.56
CA VAL A 13 8.62 4.51 -3.09
C VAL A 13 9.27 4.81 -4.45
N LEU A 14 8.55 5.51 -5.34
CA LEU A 14 9.07 5.96 -6.63
C LEU A 14 10.26 6.92 -6.46
N GLN A 15 10.19 7.80 -5.46
CA GLN A 15 11.26 8.74 -5.07
C GLN A 15 12.45 8.09 -4.37
N GLY A 16 12.43 6.77 -4.11
CA GLY A 16 13.57 6.02 -3.61
C GLY A 16 13.38 5.37 -2.25
N ALA A 17 12.22 5.52 -1.60
CA ALA A 17 11.94 4.75 -0.40
C ALA A 17 11.88 3.25 -0.73
N ARG A 18 12.59 2.41 0.04
CA ARG A 18 12.58 0.96 -0.17
C ARG A 18 11.17 0.35 -0.04
N SER A 19 10.40 0.85 0.92
CA SER A 19 9.02 0.43 1.16
C SER A 19 8.29 1.43 2.05
N VAL A 20 6.96 1.46 1.96
CA VAL A 20 6.09 2.24 2.86
C VAL A 20 4.95 1.35 3.34
N GLU A 21 4.71 1.34 4.65
CA GLU A 21 3.59 0.63 5.27
C GLU A 21 2.41 1.61 5.45
N LEU A 22 1.20 1.16 5.11
CA LEU A 22 -0.03 1.94 5.25
C LEU A 22 -0.72 1.63 6.60
N TYR A 23 -1.68 2.46 6.99
CA TYR A 23 -2.56 2.18 8.11
C TYR A 23 -3.43 0.92 7.86
N PRO A 24 -3.85 0.20 8.91
CA PRO A 24 -4.84 -0.86 8.81
C PRO A 24 -6.13 -0.39 8.13
N GLN A 25 -6.62 -1.22 7.21
CA GLN A 25 -7.83 -0.93 6.45
C GLN A 25 -8.63 -2.22 6.25
N LYS A 26 -9.94 -2.11 6.04
CA LYS A 26 -10.82 -3.24 5.70
C LYS A 26 -10.39 -3.92 4.39
N SER A 27 -10.75 -5.20 4.23
CA SER A 27 -10.39 -6.02 3.06
C SER A 27 -10.67 -5.34 1.71
N TYR A 28 -11.85 -4.73 1.54
CA TYR A 28 -12.24 -4.01 0.31
C TYR A 28 -11.30 -2.83 0.00
N ILE A 29 -10.90 -2.07 1.02
CA ILE A 29 -9.97 -0.95 0.84
C ILE A 29 -8.59 -1.49 0.47
N ARG A 30 -8.08 -2.51 1.18
CA ARG A 30 -6.78 -3.13 0.86
C ARG A 30 -6.72 -3.64 -0.58
N ARG A 31 -7.82 -4.19 -1.11
CA ARG A 31 -7.90 -4.60 -2.53
C ARG A 31 -7.62 -3.42 -3.46
N LYS A 32 -8.28 -2.27 -3.25
CA LYS A 32 -8.01 -1.05 -4.02
C LYS A 32 -6.58 -0.52 -3.84
N GLN A 33 -6.02 -0.65 -2.65
CA GLN A 33 -4.63 -0.25 -2.39
C GLN A 33 -3.64 -1.12 -3.18
N HIS A 34 -3.88 -2.43 -3.23
CA HIS A 34 -3.12 -3.35 -4.07
C HIS A 34 -3.29 -3.05 -5.57
N GLU A 35 -4.51 -2.74 -6.03
CA GLU A 35 -4.77 -2.34 -7.42
C GLU A 35 -3.95 -1.09 -7.81
N LEU A 36 -3.93 -0.06 -6.97
CA LEU A 36 -3.12 1.15 -7.23
C LEU A 36 -1.61 0.88 -7.24
N ALA A 37 -1.11 0.07 -6.31
CA ALA A 37 0.30 -0.32 -6.30
C ALA A 37 0.67 -1.06 -7.60
N ARG A 38 -0.17 -2.00 -8.04
CA ARG A 38 0.01 -2.75 -9.29
C ARG A 38 -0.01 -1.83 -10.52
N GLN A 39 -0.94 -0.88 -10.58
CA GLN A 39 -1.02 0.11 -11.67
C GLN A 39 0.24 1.00 -11.75
N SER A 40 0.93 1.17 -10.63
CA SER A 40 2.18 1.94 -10.54
C SER A 40 3.43 1.09 -10.71
N ASN A 41 3.30 -0.17 -11.14
CA ASN A 41 4.39 -1.15 -11.28
C ASN A 41 5.18 -1.37 -9.96
N LEU A 42 4.48 -1.32 -8.82
CA LEU A 42 5.05 -1.58 -7.50
C LEU A 42 4.55 -2.90 -6.92
N ILE A 43 5.40 -3.54 -6.11
CA ILE A 43 5.03 -4.74 -5.35
C ILE A 43 4.26 -4.33 -4.09
N SER A 44 3.27 -5.12 -3.69
CA SER A 44 2.54 -4.87 -2.44
C SER A 44 2.15 -6.16 -1.72
N HIS A 45 2.25 -6.14 -0.38
CA HIS A 45 1.88 -7.28 0.48
C HIS A 45 0.99 -6.85 1.64
N SER A 46 -0.04 -7.63 1.93
CA SER A 46 -0.82 -7.47 3.16
C SER A 46 -0.13 -8.17 4.33
N ARG A 47 0.05 -7.48 5.46
CA ARG A 47 0.65 -7.99 6.71
C ARG A 47 -0.30 -7.83 7.89
N GLY A 48 -0.15 -8.70 8.91
CA GLY A 48 -0.99 -8.69 10.11
C GLY A 48 -2.29 -9.49 9.96
N ARG A 49 -3.09 -9.49 11.03
CA ARG A 49 -4.42 -10.12 11.12
C ARG A 49 -5.49 -9.06 11.23
N ASP A 50 -6.66 -9.30 10.65
CA ASP A 50 -7.78 -8.36 10.76
C ASP A 50 -8.16 -8.15 12.25
N PRO A 51 -8.49 -6.92 12.68
CA PRO A 51 -8.64 -5.69 11.89
C PRO A 51 -7.32 -4.93 11.65
N GLN A 52 -6.22 -5.34 12.26
CA GLN A 52 -4.91 -4.66 12.18
C GLN A 52 -4.12 -4.98 10.89
N ARG A 53 -4.77 -5.67 9.95
CA ARG A 53 -4.17 -6.06 8.67
C ARG A 53 -4.05 -4.86 7.75
N ARG A 54 -2.85 -4.67 7.18
CA ARG A 54 -2.48 -3.49 6.40
C ARG A 54 -1.62 -3.85 5.20
N VAL A 55 -1.57 -2.95 4.23
CA VAL A 55 -0.76 -3.11 3.02
C VAL A 55 0.60 -2.44 3.23
N LYS A 56 1.66 -3.10 2.76
CA LYS A 56 2.99 -2.53 2.62
C LYS A 56 3.36 -2.53 1.14
N ILE A 57 3.80 -1.39 0.63
CA ILE A 57 4.20 -1.17 -0.77
C ILE A 57 5.72 -1.16 -0.83
N PHE A 58 6.29 -1.77 -1.86
CA PHE A 58 7.72 -1.95 -2.07
C PHE A 58 8.11 -1.51 -3.48
N ARG A 59 9.38 -1.13 -3.65
CA ARG A 59 9.96 -1.02 -4.98
C ARG A 59 10.05 -2.42 -5.60
N ASN A 60 9.79 -2.52 -6.90
CA ASN A 60 10.04 -3.75 -7.66
C ASN A 60 11.54 -4.07 -7.69
#